data_AF-W7VZX1-F1
#
_entry.id   AF-W7VZX1-F1
#
_cell.length_a   1.000
_cell.length_b   1.000
_cell.length_c   1.000
_cell.angle_alpha   90.00
_cell.angle_beta   90.00
_cell.angle_gamma   90.00
#
_symmetry.space_group_name_H-M   'P 1'
#
loop_
_entity.id
_entity.type
_entity.pdbx_description
1 polymer ?
#
loop_
_entity_poly.entity_id
_entity_poly.type
_entity_poly.pdbx_seq_one_letter_code
_entity_poly.pdbx_strand_id
1 'polypeptide(L)'
;MMLFILFIAGFFLDWISIVLIFLPIFTPLVTAAGFDPVWFCILFLIMIQTSYLTPPMAPAIFYLRAVAPPEITMRHMYWGMIPFIALQVITLACTLMWPQLVTWLPSVAMQMR
;
A
#
# COMPACT_ATOMS: atom_id res chain seq x y z
N MET A 1 -9.65 -4.48 -9.72
CA MET A 1 -8.93 -3.85 -10.85
C MET A 1 -8.13 -2.63 -10.42
N MET A 2 -8.73 -1.65 -9.71
CA MET A 2 -8.04 -0.42 -9.27
C MET A 2 -6.78 -0.68 -8.43
N LEU A 3 -6.86 -1.55 -7.43
CA LEU A 3 -5.70 -1.91 -6.58
C LEU A 3 -4.55 -2.53 -7.39
N PHE A 4 -4.86 -3.30 -8.43
CA PHE A 4 -3.83 -3.89 -9.29
C PHE A 4 -3.13 -2.83 -10.14
N ILE A 5 -3.88 -1.84 -10.66
CA ILE A 5 -3.29 -0.69 -11.37
C ILE A 5 -2.34 0.08 -10.44
N LEU A 6 -2.72 0.30 -9.19
CA LEU A 6 -1.88 0.96 -8.18
C LEU A 6 -0.63 0.15 -7.86
N PHE A 7 -0.77 -1.17 -7.77
CA PHE A 7 0.36 -2.06 -7.53
C PHE A 7 1.42 -1.91 -8.63
N ILE A 8 1.00 -1.90 -9.90
CA ILE A 8 1.92 -1.70 -11.04
C ILE A 8 2.46 -0.27 -11.08
N ALA A 9 1.63 0.75 -10.80
CA ALA A 9 2.06 2.15 -10.76
C ALA A 9 3.17 2.38 -9.72
N GLY A 10 3.12 1.70 -8.58
CA GLY A 10 4.14 1.76 -7.52
C GLY A 10 5.53 1.27 -7.91
N PHE A 11 5.68 0.59 -9.05
CA PHE A 11 7.01 0.25 -9.59
C PHE A 11 7.69 1.40 -10.34
N PHE A 12 6.92 2.40 -10.80
CA PHE A 12 7.43 3.50 -11.63
C PHE A 12 7.34 4.86 -10.95
N LEU A 13 6.32 5.06 -10.12
CA LEU A 13 6.03 6.33 -9.46
C LEU A 13 6.32 6.20 -7.96
N ASP A 14 6.77 7.30 -7.36
CA ASP A 14 6.88 7.37 -5.91
C ASP A 14 5.50 7.44 -5.24
N TRP A 15 5.45 7.11 -3.95
CA TRP A 15 4.19 7.02 -3.21
C TRP A 15 3.43 8.36 -3.14
N ILE A 16 4.13 9.51 -3.10
CA ILE A 16 3.51 10.83 -3.05
C ILE A 16 2.85 11.12 -4.40
N SER A 17 3.56 10.88 -5.50
CA SER A 17 3.02 11.04 -6.85
C SER A 17 1.76 10.19 -7.07
N ILE A 18 1.76 8.95 -6.59
CA ILE A 18 0.59 8.07 -6.72
C ILE A 18 -0.60 8.61 -5.93
N VAL A 19 -0.39 9.03 -4.68
CA VAL A 19 -1.45 9.61 -3.85
C VAL A 19 -2.03 10.87 -4.51
N LEU A 20 -1.18 11.78 -4.98
CA LEU A 20 -1.62 13.04 -5.58
C LEU A 20 -2.39 12.85 -6.89
N ILE A 21 -2.04 11.84 -7.70
CA ILE A 21 -2.68 11.59 -8.99
C ILE A 21 -3.92 10.70 -8.84
N PHE A 22 -3.77 9.53 -8.22
CA PHE A 22 -4.80 8.50 -8.26
C PHE A 22 -5.88 8.69 -7.20
N LEU A 23 -5.56 9.24 -6.03
CA LEU A 23 -6.54 9.39 -4.95
C LEU A 23 -7.72 10.31 -5.36
N PRO A 24 -7.49 11.49 -5.96
CA PRO A 24 -8.59 12.36 -6.42
C PRO A 24 -9.42 11.73 -7.54
N ILE A 25 -8.82 10.86 -8.36
CA ILE A 25 -9.50 10.18 -9.45
C ILE A 25 -10.34 9.02 -8.90
N PHE A 26 -9.80 8.23 -7.97
CA PHE A 26 -10.43 7.00 -7.51
C PHE A 26 -11.46 7.21 -6.41
N THR A 27 -11.28 8.20 -5.54
CA THR A 27 -12.25 8.53 -4.49
C THR A 27 -13.68 8.74 -5.02
N PRO A 28 -13.94 9.59 -6.03
CA PRO A 28 -15.30 9.79 -6.56
C PRO A 28 -15.86 8.53 -7.25
N LEU A 29 -15.01 7.71 -7.86
CA LEU A 29 -15.43 6.43 -8.46
C LEU A 29 -15.88 5.42 -7.39
N VAL A 30 -15.15 5.36 -6.28
CA VAL A 30 -15.43 4.48 -5.15
C VAL A 30 -16.73 4.89 -4.45
N THR A 31 -16.92 6.19 -4.19
CA THR A 31 -18.14 6.69 -3.57
C THR A 31 -19.35 6.53 -4.50
N ALA A 32 -19.18 6.75 -5.81
CA ALA A 32 -20.23 6.49 -6.80
C ALA A 32 -20.61 5.00 -6.90
N ALA A 33 -19.65 4.11 -6.64
CA ALA A 33 -19.89 2.67 -6.56
C ALA A 33 -20.49 2.22 -5.20
N GLY A 34 -20.74 3.15 -4.27
CA GLY A 34 -21.34 2.88 -2.96
C GLY A 34 -20.36 2.34 -1.90
N PHE A 35 -19.06 2.42 -2.15
CA PHE A 35 -18.04 2.02 -1.18
C PHE A 35 -17.63 3.17 -0.27
N ASP A 36 -17.23 2.82 0.96
CA ASP A 36 -16.70 3.76 1.92
C ASP A 36 -15.32 4.29 1.46
N PRO A 37 -15.14 5.62 1.36
CA PRO A 37 -13.89 6.21 0.88
C PRO A 37 -12.72 6.02 1.87
N VAL A 38 -12.98 5.94 3.17
CA VAL A 38 -11.95 5.67 4.19
C VAL A 38 -11.43 4.25 4.03
N TRP A 39 -12.33 3.28 3.90
CA TRP A 39 -11.96 1.88 3.66
C TRP A 39 -11.09 1.74 2.40
N PHE A 40 -11.50 2.38 1.30
CA PHE A 40 -10.73 2.37 0.08
C PHE A 40 -9.37 3.07 0.24
N CYS A 41 -9.31 4.23 0.90
CA CYS A 41 -8.07 4.93 1.21
C CYS A 41 -7.07 4.02 1.95
N ILE A 42 -7.53 3.23 2.93
CA ILE A 42 -6.63 2.34 3.66
C ILE A 42 -6.14 1.18 2.78
N LEU A 43 -7.02 0.56 1.98
CA LEU A 43 -6.60 -0.46 1.01
C LEU A 43 -5.60 0.10 -0.01
N PHE A 44 -5.82 1.33 -0.46
CA PHE A 44 -4.95 2.06 -1.37
C PHE A 44 -3.55 2.25 -0.75
N LEU A 45 -3.48 2.69 0.50
CA LEU A 45 -2.21 2.91 1.21
C LEU A 45 -1.46 1.59 1.45
N ILE A 46 -2.14 0.53 1.89
CA ILE A 46 -1.55 -0.81 2.04
C ILE A 46 -0.98 -1.29 0.70
N MET A 47 -1.71 -1.08 -0.40
CA MET A 47 -1.28 -1.52 -1.72
C MET A 47 -0.03 -0.78 -2.22
N ILE A 48 0.03 0.54 -2.04
CA ILE A 48 1.21 1.33 -2.43
C ILE A 48 2.42 0.93 -1.59
N GLN A 49 2.25 0.73 -0.28
CA GLN A 49 3.32 0.25 0.59
C GLN A 49 3.81 -1.13 0.14
N THR A 50 2.89 -2.04 -0.20
CA THR A 50 3.23 -3.37 -0.71
C THR A 50 4.02 -3.28 -1.99
N SER A 51 3.59 -2.45 -2.95
CA SER A 51 4.29 -2.24 -4.23
C SER A 51 5.70 -1.68 -4.03
N TYR A 52 5.84 -0.69 -3.14
CA TYR A 52 7.13 -0.05 -2.82
C TYR A 52 8.15 -1.04 -2.23
N LEU A 53 7.68 -2.14 -1.64
CA LEU A 53 8.49 -3.19 -1.07
C LEU A 53 8.68 -4.38 -2.01
N THR A 54 7.82 -4.56 -3.01
CA THR A 54 7.84 -5.77 -3.84
C THR A 54 8.89 -5.66 -4.96
N PRO A 55 9.77 -6.67 -5.14
CA PRO A 55 10.67 -6.73 -6.31
C PRO A 55 9.85 -6.76 -7.61
N PRO A 56 10.32 -6.16 -8.73
CA PRO A 56 11.72 -5.92 -9.11
C PRO A 56 12.25 -4.50 -8.82
N MET A 57 11.38 -3.51 -8.72
CA MET A 57 11.75 -2.08 -8.59
C MET A 57 11.84 -1.58 -7.14
N ALA A 58 11.53 -2.42 -6.15
CA ALA A 58 11.49 -2.14 -4.70
C ALA A 58 12.40 -0.97 -4.24
N PRO A 59 11.91 0.29 -4.28
CA PRO A 59 12.78 1.44 -4.09
C PRO A 59 13.43 1.43 -2.70
N ALA A 60 12.70 0.94 -1.69
CA ALA A 60 13.20 0.77 -0.32
C ALA A 60 14.53 -0.01 -0.24
N ILE A 61 14.71 -1.04 -1.07
CA ILE A 61 15.94 -1.86 -1.07
C ILE A 61 17.11 -1.07 -1.66
N PHE A 62 16.87 -0.26 -2.68
CA PHE A 62 17.91 0.58 -3.25
C PHE A 62 18.37 1.66 -2.27
N TYR A 63 17.47 2.23 -1.46
CA TYR A 63 17.85 3.12 -0.37
C TYR A 63 18.67 2.41 0.71
N LEU A 64 18.25 1.22 1.13
CA LEU A 64 19.00 0.42 2.10
C LEU A 64 20.37 0.00 1.57
N ARG A 65 20.50 -0.29 0.27
CA ARG A 65 21.78 -0.65 -0.35
C ARG A 65 22.83 0.44 -0.22
N ALA A 66 22.43 1.71 -0.25
CA ALA A 66 23.36 2.85 -0.17
C ALA A 66 24.07 2.96 1.20
N VAL A 67 23.46 2.43 2.26
CA VAL A 67 23.99 2.49 3.64
C VAL A 67 24.41 1.11 4.19
N ALA A 68 24.06 0.03 3.49
CA ALA A 68 24.34 -1.32 3.95
C ALA A 68 25.82 -1.70 3.81
N PRO A 69 26.38 -2.43 4.80
CA PRO A 69 27.71 -3.02 4.71
C PRO A 69 27.89 -3.89 3.47
N PRO A 70 29.11 -4.01 2.92
CA PRO A 70 29.37 -4.76 1.68
C PRO A 70 29.03 -6.25 1.78
N GLU A 71 28.97 -6.82 2.99
CA GLU A 71 28.59 -8.21 3.26
C GLU A 71 27.09 -8.47 3.02
N ILE A 72 26.26 -7.42 3.08
CA ILE A 72 24.81 -7.53 2.86
C ILE A 72 24.51 -7.33 1.38
N THR A 73 24.28 -8.45 0.69
CA THR A 73 23.89 -8.45 -0.72
C THR A 73 22.43 -8.05 -0.93
N MET A 74 22.09 -7.59 -2.14
CA MET A 74 20.69 -7.36 -2.54
C MET A 74 19.80 -8.58 -2.31
N ARG A 75 20.35 -9.78 -2.49
CA ARG A 75 19.65 -11.03 -2.22
C ARG A 75 19.23 -11.12 -0.75
N HIS A 76 20.12 -10.81 0.19
CA HIS A 76 19.77 -10.81 1.63
C HIS A 76 18.61 -9.84 1.92
N MET A 77 18.62 -8.66 1.31
CA MET A 77 17.56 -7.66 1.48
C MET A 77 16.22 -8.13 0.90
N TYR A 78 16.22 -8.70 -0.30
CA TYR A 78 15.01 -9.26 -0.91
C TYR A 78 14.40 -10.37 -0.04
N TRP A 79 15.21 -11.31 0.43
CA TRP A 79 14.75 -12.38 1.31
C TRP A 79 14.23 -11.85 2.65
N GLY A 80 14.88 -10.82 3.21
CA GLY A 80 14.43 -10.16 4.43
C GLY A 80 13.07 -9.46 4.29
N MET A 81 12.70 -9.03 3.09
CA MET A 81 11.43 -8.32 2.86
C MET A 81 10.24 -9.21 2.54
N ILE A 82 10.46 -10.43 2.02
CA ILE A 82 9.40 -11.41 1.78
C ILE A 82 8.47 -11.62 2.99
N PRO A 83 8.97 -11.86 4.24
CA PRO A 83 8.08 -12.04 5.38
C PRO A 83 7.25 -10.78 5.68
N PHE A 84 7.81 -9.59 5.46
CA PHE A 84 7.06 -8.35 5.65
C PHE A 84 5.98 -8.16 4.57
N ILE A 85 6.27 -8.48 3.32
CA ILE A 85 5.30 -8.46 2.22
C ILE A 85 4.17 -9.46 2.51
N ALA A 86 4.48 -10.63 3.05
CA ALA A 86 3.46 -11.60 3.45
C ALA A 86 2.51 -11.02 4.51
N LEU A 87 3.03 -10.32 5.52
CA LEU A 87 2.21 -9.62 6.52
C LEU A 87 1.37 -8.50 5.89
N GLN A 88 1.89 -7.79 4.90
CA GLN A 88 1.15 -6.76 4.16
C GLN A 88 -0.03 -7.37 3.37
N VAL A 89 0.20 -8.50 2.70
CA VAL A 89 -0.86 -9.22 1.98
C VAL A 89 -1.91 -9.76 2.94
N ILE A 90 -1.52 -10.26 4.11
CA ILE A 90 -2.46 -10.66 5.17
C ILE A 90 -3.28 -9.46 5.63
N THR A 91 -2.64 -8.32 5.89
CA THR A 91 -3.32 -7.09 6.30
C THR A 91 -4.30 -6.61 5.23
N LEU A 92 -3.92 -6.69 3.95
CA LEU A 92 -4.78 -6.37 2.82
C LEU A 92 -6.00 -7.31 2.78
N ALA A 93 -5.77 -8.62 2.92
CA ALA A 93 -6.85 -9.62 2.91
C ALA A 93 -7.83 -9.41 4.08
N CYS A 94 -7.32 -9.19 5.29
CA CYS A 94 -8.13 -8.89 6.46
C CYS A 94 -8.97 -7.62 6.25
N THR A 95 -8.37 -6.55 5.72
CA THR A 95 -9.08 -5.29 5.47
C THR A 95 -10.13 -5.42 4.36
N LEU A 96 -9.88 -6.25 3.35
CA LEU A 96 -10.85 -6.57 2.30
C LEU A 96 -12.06 -7.35 2.84
N MET A 97 -11.83 -8.32 3.73
CA MET A 97 -12.87 -9.17 4.29
C MET A 97 -13.67 -8.49 5.41
N TRP A 98 -13.01 -7.64 6.21
CA TRP A 98 -13.61 -6.94 7.35
C TRP A 98 -13.34 -5.43 7.29
N PRO A 99 -14.15 -4.67 6.52
CA PRO A 99 -14.01 -3.21 6.40
C PRO A 99 -14.07 -2.48 7.75
N GLN A 100 -14.78 -3.04 8.73
CA GLN A 100 -14.93 -2.48 10.06
C GLN A 100 -13.61 -2.31 10.80
N LEU A 101 -12.58 -3.10 10.46
CA LEU A 101 -11.24 -2.97 11.05
C LEU A 101 -10.66 -1.57 10.87
N VAL A 102 -11.02 -0.91 9.78
CA VAL A 102 -10.44 0.40 9.41
C VAL A 102 -11.45 1.54 9.50
N THR A 103 -12.75 1.25 9.48
CA THR A 103 -13.80 2.27 9.58
C THR A 103 -14.32 2.48 11.01
N TRP A 104 -14.17 1.50 11.90
CA TRP A 104 -14.69 1.60 13.27
C TRP A 104 -14.07 2.75 14.06
N LEU A 105 -12.74 2.83 14.13
CA LEU A 105 -12.07 3.85 14.93
C LEU A 105 -12.41 5.28 14.44
N PRO A 106 -12.35 5.60 13.13
CA PRO A 106 -12.81 6.89 12.62
C PRO A 106 -14.27 7.20 12.97
N SER A 107 -15.17 6.21 12.90
CA SER A 107 -16.60 6.43 13.22
C SER A 107 -16.82 6.84 14.68
N VAL A 108 -16.00 6.32 15.60
CA VAL A 108 -16.10 6.61 17.04
C VAL A 108 -15.32 7.87 17.43
N ALA A 109 -14.10 8.02 16.91
CA ALA A 109 -13.18 9.07 17.33
C ALA A 109 -13.37 10.40 16.59
N MET A 110 -13.77 10.36 15.31
CA MET A 110 -13.84 11.56 14.47
C MET A 110 -15.28 12.01 14.17
N GLN A 111 -16.31 11.30 14.66
CA GLN A 111 -17.72 11.56 14.36
C GLN A 111 -17.99 11.80 12.86
N MET A 112 -17.24 11.15 11.97
CA MET A 112 -17.47 11.20 10.53
C MET A 112 -18.75 10.41 10.24
N ARG A 113 -19.87 11.12 10.07
CA ARG A 113 -21.16 10.60 9.61
C ARG A 113 -21.37 10.94 8.14
#